data_AF-A0A7U5Y0X0-F1
#
_entry.id   AF-A0A7U5Y0X0-F1
#
_cell.length_a   1.000
_cell.length_b   1.000
_cell.length_c   1.000
_cell.angle_alpha   90.00
_cell.angle_beta   90.00
_cell.angle_gamma   90.00
#
_symmetry.space_group_name_H-M   'P 1'
#
loop_
_entity.id
_entity.type
_entity.pdbx_description
1 polymer ?
#
loop_
_entity_poly.entity_id
_entity_poly.type
_entity_poly.pdbx_seq_one_letter_code
_entity_poly.pdbx_strand_id
1 'polypeptide(L)'
;MAEGWAAEGAVLVPNQPEAILIGEVADDVSVEPGWAVASTDTGLTFAVLAATAPTIGSNEFYFLWTVAEQIALEELRQSDTGVKIFMRRLDAPRTTEVVLAASTVRDAVRHAVGVLVKAGVIAAGAAEARIAAIRSGGRP
;
A
#
# COMPACT_ATOMS: atom_id res chain seq x y z
N MET A 1 52.73 13.69 -7.92
CA MET A 1 51.85 12.60 -8.41
C MET A 1 51.83 11.51 -7.36
N ALA A 2 50.76 11.47 -6.56
CA ALA A 2 50.24 10.30 -5.83
C ALA A 2 49.02 10.80 -5.04
N GLU A 3 47.87 10.21 -5.36
CA GLU A 3 46.56 10.49 -4.80
C GLU A 3 46.46 10.01 -3.34
N GLY A 4 45.67 10.70 -2.55
CA GLY A 4 45.24 10.27 -1.22
C GLY A 4 43.88 10.90 -0.94
N TRP A 5 42.83 10.33 -1.52
CA TRP A 5 41.46 10.71 -1.19
C TRP A 5 41.04 10.01 0.10
N ALA A 6 40.79 10.83 1.12
CA ALA A 6 40.08 10.46 2.32
C ALA A 6 38.63 10.08 1.96
N ALA A 7 38.17 8.94 2.45
CA ALA A 7 36.76 8.61 2.48
C ALA A 7 36.09 9.44 3.58
N GLU A 8 35.62 10.65 3.24
CA GLU A 8 34.60 11.34 4.04
C GLU A 8 33.24 10.72 3.72
N GLY A 9 32.57 10.24 4.77
CA GLY A 9 31.32 9.50 4.72
C GLY A 9 30.20 10.29 4.04
N ALA A 10 29.63 9.69 2.99
CA ALA A 10 28.37 10.14 2.43
C ALA A 10 27.26 9.83 3.44
N VAL A 11 26.68 10.89 4.00
CA VAL A 11 25.45 10.86 4.79
C VAL A 11 24.32 10.37 3.90
N LEU A 12 23.69 9.25 4.27
CA LEU A 12 22.50 8.73 3.61
C LEU A 12 21.31 9.66 3.89
N VAL A 13 20.88 10.39 2.86
CA VAL A 13 19.59 11.08 2.87
C VAL A 13 18.54 10.08 2.38
N PRO A 14 17.49 9.77 3.16
CA PRO A 14 16.42 8.94 2.66
C PRO A 14 15.63 9.77 1.65
N ASN A 15 15.44 9.23 0.44
CA ASN A 15 14.53 9.69 -0.61
C ASN A 15 15.14 10.40 -1.85
N GLN A 16 16.22 9.85 -2.42
CA GLN A 16 16.54 10.03 -3.85
C GLN A 16 16.90 8.66 -4.46
N PRO A 17 16.30 8.25 -5.59
CA PRO A 17 16.68 7.02 -6.29
C PRO A 17 17.91 7.31 -7.15
N GLU A 18 19.09 7.43 -6.54
CA GLU A 18 20.33 7.46 -7.32
C GLU A 18 20.80 6.02 -7.54
N ALA A 19 20.73 5.58 -8.79
CA ALA A 19 21.28 4.31 -9.25
C ALA A 19 22.79 4.29 -8.97
N ILE A 20 23.22 3.43 -8.05
CA ILE A 20 24.63 3.20 -7.77
C ILE A 20 25.16 2.19 -8.80
N LEU A 21 25.99 2.65 -9.74
CA LEU A 21 26.73 1.80 -10.66
C LEU A 21 27.98 1.24 -9.96
N ILE A 22 28.00 -0.07 -9.68
CA ILE A 22 29.21 -0.76 -9.22
C ILE A 22 29.74 -1.60 -10.40
N GLY A 23 31.01 -1.37 -10.74
CA GLY A 23 31.72 -2.09 -11.80
C GLY A 23 32.11 -3.52 -11.41
N GLU A 24 32.26 -4.34 -12.46
CA GLU A 24 32.70 -5.74 -12.53
C GLU A 24 31.85 -6.76 -11.73
N VAL A 25 31.23 -7.67 -12.50
CA VAL A 25 30.26 -8.66 -12.04
C VAL A 25 30.97 -9.78 -11.28
N ALA A 26 30.80 -9.84 -9.96
CA ALA A 26 30.97 -11.09 -9.24
C ALA A 26 29.79 -12.01 -9.57
N ASP A 27 30.05 -13.25 -9.97
CA ASP A 27 29.05 -14.25 -10.39
C ASP A 27 28.05 -14.65 -9.28
N ASP A 28 28.15 -14.06 -8.08
CA ASP A 28 27.35 -14.42 -6.90
C ASP A 28 26.82 -13.17 -6.18
N VAL A 29 25.91 -12.44 -6.83
CA VAL A 29 25.20 -11.32 -6.21
C VAL A 29 24.01 -11.87 -5.42
N SER A 30 24.22 -12.16 -4.14
CA SER A 30 23.15 -12.50 -3.21
C SER A 30 22.49 -11.22 -2.69
N VAL A 31 21.24 -10.96 -3.07
CA VAL A 31 20.46 -9.83 -2.55
C VAL A 31 19.56 -10.25 -1.39
N GLU A 32 19.36 -9.34 -0.44
CA GLU A 32 18.45 -9.56 0.69
C GLU A 32 17.00 -9.74 0.20
N PRO A 33 16.17 -10.54 0.92
CA PRO A 33 14.75 -10.66 0.61
C PRO A 33 14.07 -9.28 0.52
N GLY A 34 13.43 -8.99 -0.62
CA GLY A 34 12.81 -7.69 -0.88
C GLY A 34 13.58 -6.79 -1.84
N TRP A 35 14.74 -7.22 -2.33
CA TRP A 35 15.49 -6.57 -3.39
C TRP A 35 15.45 -7.40 -4.67
N ALA A 36 15.31 -6.73 -5.81
CA ALA A 36 15.46 -7.32 -7.13
C ALA A 36 16.70 -6.74 -7.81
N VAL A 37 17.44 -7.61 -8.50
CA VAL A 37 18.53 -7.21 -9.39
C VAL A 37 18.04 -7.37 -10.82
N ALA A 38 18.08 -6.30 -11.60
CA ALA A 38 17.93 -6.38 -13.05
C ALA A 38 19.29 -6.10 -13.69
N SER A 39 19.78 -7.08 -14.45
CA SER A 39 20.94 -6.90 -15.32
C SER A 39 20.48 -6.25 -16.61
N THR A 40 21.08 -5.11 -16.94
CA THR A 40 20.91 -4.43 -18.22
C THR A 40 22.24 -4.41 -18.96
N ASP A 41 22.23 -4.15 -20.26
CA ASP A 41 23.45 -4.04 -21.08
C ASP A 41 24.41 -2.94 -20.56
N THR A 42 23.91 -2.02 -19.71
CA THR A 42 24.64 -0.92 -19.07
C THR A 42 25.04 -1.18 -17.61
N GLY A 43 24.76 -2.35 -17.04
CA GLY A 43 25.13 -2.72 -15.67
C GLY A 43 23.97 -3.26 -14.82
N LEU A 44 24.25 -3.51 -13.54
CA LEU A 44 23.26 -4.00 -12.57
C LEU A 44 22.46 -2.84 -11.97
N THR A 45 21.15 -3.01 -11.94
CA THR A 45 20.24 -2.10 -11.20
C THR A 45 19.60 -2.85 -10.06
N PHE A 46 19.64 -2.26 -8.86
CA PHE A 46 18.98 -2.78 -7.67
C PHE A 46 17.70 -2.00 -7.43
N ALA A 47 16.57 -2.70 -7.35
CA ALA A 47 15.28 -2.11 -7.04
C ALA A 47 14.70 -2.78 -5.79
N VAL A 48 14.12 -2.00 -4.90
CA VAL A 48 13.26 -2.55 -3.86
C VAL A 48 12.04 -3.14 -4.55
N LEU A 49 11.81 -4.44 -4.36
CA LEU A 49 10.55 -5.07 -4.73
C LEU A 49 9.47 -4.36 -3.94
N ALA A 50 8.61 -3.59 -4.62
CA ALA A 50 7.44 -3.01 -4.00
C ALA A 50 6.68 -4.13 -3.29
N ALA A 51 6.58 -4.06 -1.96
CA ALA A 51 5.86 -5.04 -1.17
C ALA A 51 4.48 -5.23 -1.81
N THR A 52 4.21 -6.43 -2.30
CA THR A 52 2.93 -6.75 -2.92
C THR A 52 1.87 -6.53 -1.87
N ALA A 53 1.05 -5.50 -2.05
CA ALA A 53 0.05 -5.15 -1.05
C ALA A 53 -0.86 -6.36 -0.80
N PRO A 54 -1.33 -6.53 0.44
CA PRO A 54 -2.10 -7.70 0.80
C PRO A 54 -3.34 -7.85 -0.10
N THR A 55 -3.54 -9.05 -0.62
CA THR A 55 -4.81 -9.51 -1.15
C THR A 55 -5.49 -10.30 -0.06
N ILE A 56 -6.72 -9.94 0.27
CA ILE A 56 -7.50 -10.61 1.32
C ILE A 56 -8.85 -11.08 0.79
N GLY A 57 -9.49 -12.00 1.49
CA GLY A 57 -10.82 -12.46 1.12
C GLY A 57 -11.86 -11.34 1.24
N SER A 58 -12.94 -11.38 0.44
CA SER A 58 -14.03 -10.40 0.55
C SER A 58 -14.69 -10.36 1.93
N ASN A 59 -14.88 -11.53 2.56
CA ASN A 59 -15.36 -11.62 3.95
C ASN A 59 -14.34 -11.06 4.95
N GLU A 60 -13.05 -11.33 4.77
CA GLU A 60 -12.00 -10.79 5.62
C GLU A 60 -11.94 -9.26 5.52
N PHE A 61 -12.16 -8.72 4.32
CA PHE A 61 -12.27 -7.28 4.09
C PHE A 61 -13.42 -6.65 4.88
N TYR A 62 -14.56 -7.33 5.02
CA TYR A 62 -15.65 -6.87 5.88
C TYR A 62 -15.24 -6.76 7.35
N PHE A 63 -14.46 -7.72 7.85
CA PHE A 63 -13.98 -7.71 9.23
C PHE A 63 -12.91 -6.65 9.53
N LEU A 64 -12.37 -5.98 8.50
CA LEU A 64 -11.52 -4.80 8.73
C LEU A 64 -12.31 -3.63 9.31
N TRP A 65 -13.62 -3.56 9.07
CA TRP A 65 -14.52 -2.53 9.59
C TRP A 65 -15.04 -2.93 10.97
N THR A 66 -15.14 -1.98 11.89
CA THR A 66 -15.78 -2.21 13.19
C THR A 66 -17.28 -2.41 13.02
N VAL A 67 -17.94 -3.04 13.99
CA VAL A 67 -19.40 -3.26 13.95
C VAL A 67 -20.17 -1.95 13.77
N ALA A 68 -19.76 -0.87 14.46
CA ALA A 68 -20.39 0.44 14.35
C ALA A 68 -20.25 1.03 12.93
N GLU A 69 -19.06 0.91 12.33
CA GLU A 69 -18.84 1.35 10.94
C GLU A 69 -19.63 0.51 9.95
N GLN A 70 -19.73 -0.81 10.14
CA GLN A 70 -20.52 -1.68 9.27
C GLN A 70 -22.02 -1.30 9.26
N ILE A 71 -22.60 -1.08 10.45
CA ILE A 71 -23.99 -0.63 10.59
C ILE A 71 -24.19 0.71 9.85
N ALA A 72 -23.32 1.67 10.10
CA ALA A 72 -23.41 2.97 9.46
C ALA A 72 -23.21 2.90 7.93
N LEU A 73 -22.32 2.04 7.46
CA LEU A 73 -22.14 1.79 6.03
C LEU A 73 -23.41 1.20 5.40
N GLU A 74 -24.10 0.29 6.08
CA GLU A 74 -25.36 -0.28 5.59
C GLU A 74 -26.48 0.77 5.51
N GLU A 75 -26.58 1.65 6.51
CA GLU A 75 -27.50 2.79 6.47
C GLU A 75 -27.17 3.75 5.32
N LEU A 76 -25.87 4.05 5.15
CA LEU A 76 -25.37 4.92 4.08
C LEU A 76 -25.54 4.32 2.68
N ARG A 77 -25.64 2.99 2.52
CA ARG A 77 -25.95 2.38 1.21
C ARG A 77 -27.30 2.83 0.65
N GLN A 78 -28.22 3.31 1.50
CA GLN A 78 -29.53 3.79 1.05
C GLN A 78 -29.46 5.19 0.45
N SER A 79 -28.49 6.02 0.87
CA SER A 79 -28.41 7.44 0.52
C SER A 79 -27.16 7.82 -0.29
N ASP A 80 -26.04 7.13 -0.10
CA ASP A 80 -24.78 7.35 -0.80
C ASP A 80 -24.56 6.34 -1.93
N THR A 81 -24.59 6.83 -3.17
CA THR A 81 -24.43 5.98 -4.37
C THR A 81 -23.04 5.34 -4.45
N GLY A 82 -22.00 6.03 -3.97
CA GLY A 82 -20.62 5.52 -3.99
C GLY A 82 -20.46 4.33 -3.05
N VAL A 83 -20.94 4.46 -1.81
CA VAL A 83 -20.98 3.35 -0.83
C VAL A 83 -21.81 2.20 -1.38
N LYS A 84 -23.02 2.47 -1.90
CA LYS A 84 -23.88 1.44 -2.48
C LYS A 84 -23.19 0.63 -3.58
N ILE A 85 -22.51 1.29 -4.51
CA ILE A 85 -21.81 0.62 -5.61
C ILE A 85 -20.64 -0.20 -5.10
N PHE A 86 -19.82 0.38 -4.21
CA PHE A 86 -18.67 -0.30 -3.64
C PHE A 86 -19.06 -1.58 -2.92
N MET A 87 -20.04 -1.44 -2.04
CA MET A 87 -20.56 -2.52 -1.23
C MET A 87 -21.22 -3.64 -2.04
N ARG A 88 -22.05 -3.27 -3.03
CA ARG A 88 -22.62 -4.25 -3.97
C ARG A 88 -21.55 -5.05 -4.70
N ARG A 89 -20.37 -4.46 -4.96
CA ARG A 89 -19.25 -5.15 -5.60
C ARG A 89 -18.56 -6.12 -4.64
N LEU A 90 -18.47 -5.78 -3.36
CA LEU A 90 -17.97 -6.70 -2.33
C LEU A 90 -18.93 -7.87 -2.10
N ASP A 91 -20.23 -7.61 -2.11
CA ASP A 91 -21.29 -8.61 -1.91
C ASP A 91 -21.51 -9.53 -3.12
N ALA A 92 -20.90 -9.22 -4.26
CA ALA A 92 -21.08 -10.02 -5.45
C ALA A 92 -20.48 -11.43 -5.23
N PRO A 93 -21.20 -12.52 -5.56
CA PRO A 93 -20.74 -13.90 -5.30
C PRO A 93 -19.47 -14.27 -6.08
N ARG A 94 -19.10 -13.48 -7.10
CA ARG A 94 -17.87 -13.65 -7.87
C ARG A 94 -16.67 -12.90 -7.27
N THR A 95 -16.90 -12.05 -6.27
CA THR A 95 -15.84 -11.32 -5.57
C THR A 95 -15.34 -12.17 -4.42
N THR A 96 -14.30 -12.96 -4.69
CA THR A 96 -13.65 -13.80 -3.68
C THR A 96 -12.51 -13.07 -2.98
N GLU A 97 -11.88 -12.12 -3.66
CA GLU A 97 -10.66 -11.46 -3.21
C GLU A 97 -10.73 -9.95 -3.43
N VAL A 98 -10.04 -9.22 -2.56
CA VAL A 98 -9.87 -7.77 -2.60
C VAL A 98 -8.38 -7.45 -2.57
N VAL A 99 -7.90 -6.83 -3.66
CA VAL A 99 -6.52 -6.37 -3.78
C VAL A 99 -6.41 -4.97 -3.17
N LEU A 100 -5.80 -4.85 -1.99
CA LEU A 100 -5.77 -3.58 -1.24
C LEU A 100 -4.91 -2.48 -1.90
N ALA A 101 -3.99 -2.85 -2.80
CA ALA A 101 -3.25 -1.90 -3.63
C ALA A 101 -4.08 -1.29 -4.76
N ALA A 102 -5.17 -1.93 -5.19
CA ALA A 102 -5.91 -1.48 -6.37
C ALA A 102 -6.43 -0.06 -6.16
N SER A 103 -6.19 0.82 -7.15
CA SER A 103 -6.61 2.23 -7.08
C SER A 103 -8.10 2.37 -6.78
N THR A 104 -8.92 1.54 -7.41
CA THR A 104 -10.38 1.50 -7.20
C THR A 104 -10.76 1.13 -5.77
N VAL A 105 -10.03 0.21 -5.13
CA VAL A 105 -10.26 -0.16 -3.72
C VAL A 105 -9.82 0.99 -2.81
N ARG A 106 -8.68 1.62 -3.10
CA ARG A 106 -8.19 2.78 -2.33
C ARG A 106 -9.17 3.95 -2.36
N ASP A 107 -9.69 4.27 -3.54
CA ASP A 107 -10.64 5.36 -3.72
C ASP A 107 -11.97 5.04 -3.02
N ALA A 108 -12.44 3.79 -3.11
CA ALA A 108 -13.65 3.34 -2.44
C ALA A 108 -13.51 3.37 -0.90
N VAL A 109 -12.38 2.92 -0.36
CA VAL A 109 -12.08 3.00 1.09
C VAL A 109 -12.01 4.46 1.55
N ARG A 110 -11.33 5.33 0.79
CA ARG A 110 -11.26 6.76 1.10
C ARG A 110 -12.65 7.41 1.09
N HIS A 111 -13.49 7.08 0.10
CA HIS A 111 -14.87 7.56 0.04
C HIS A 111 -15.68 7.07 1.24
N ALA A 112 -15.64 5.77 1.53
CA ALA A 112 -16.33 5.14 2.66
C ALA A 112 -15.93 5.78 4.01
N VAL A 113 -14.63 5.98 4.25
CA VAL A 113 -14.17 6.67 5.46
C VAL A 113 -14.61 8.13 5.46
N GLY A 114 -14.55 8.83 4.32
CA GLY A 114 -15.00 10.21 4.20
C GLY A 114 -16.47 10.41 4.55
N VAL A 115 -17.35 9.49 4.14
CA VAL A 115 -18.77 9.55 4.50
C VAL A 115 -19.03 9.15 5.96
N LEU A 116 -18.27 8.20 6.51
CA LEU A 116 -18.33 7.85 7.93
C LEU A 116 -17.88 9.00 8.84
N VAL A 117 -16.90 9.79 8.40
CA VAL A 117 -16.51 11.03 9.08
C VAL A 117 -17.65 12.06 9.05
N LYS A 118 -18.28 12.26 7.89
CA LYS A 118 -19.44 13.16 7.77
C LYS A 118 -20.63 12.70 8.63
N ALA A 119 -20.80 11.38 8.78
CA ALA A 119 -21.81 10.78 9.65
C ALA A 119 -21.45 10.82 11.14
N GLY A 120 -20.25 11.29 11.51
CA GLY A 120 -19.80 11.36 12.90
C GLY A 120 -19.37 10.02 13.51
N VAL A 121 -19.24 8.96 12.71
CA VAL A 121 -18.84 7.62 13.17
C VAL A 121 -17.32 7.54 13.36
N ILE A 122 -16.56 8.20 12.49
CA ILE A 122 -15.11 8.32 12.58
C ILE A 122 -14.77 9.78 12.87
N ALA A 123 -13.90 10.03 13.85
CA ALA A 123 -13.39 11.37 14.11
C ALA A 123 -12.56 11.88 12.92
N ALA A 124 -12.74 13.13 12.51
CA ALA A 124 -12.04 13.69 11.34
C ALA A 124 -10.50 13.56 11.45
N GLY A 125 -9.94 13.75 12.65
CA GLY A 125 -8.50 13.57 12.89
C GLY A 125 -7.99 12.12 12.81
N ALA A 126 -8.89 11.14 12.82
CA ALA A 126 -8.56 9.71 12.75
C ALA A 126 -8.73 9.11 11.34
N ALA A 127 -9.22 9.89 10.36
CA ALA A 127 -9.59 9.40 9.04
C ALA A 127 -8.40 8.75 8.30
N GLU A 128 -7.26 9.44 8.22
CA GLU A 128 -6.08 8.91 7.50
C GLU A 128 -5.49 7.68 8.19
N ALA A 129 -5.46 7.65 9.52
CA ALA A 129 -5.03 6.48 10.29
C ALA A 129 -5.97 5.28 10.01
N ARG A 130 -7.28 5.52 9.91
CA ARG A 130 -8.24 4.47 9.61
C ARG A 130 -8.09 3.93 8.18
N ILE A 131 -7.88 4.81 7.21
CA ILE A 131 -7.59 4.42 5.81
C ILE A 131 -6.32 3.57 5.75
N ALA A 132 -5.26 3.99 6.46
CA ALA A 132 -4.00 3.23 6.52
C ALA A 132 -4.21 1.82 7.10
N ALA A 133 -4.93 1.71 8.21
CA ALA A 133 -5.23 0.44 8.87
C ALA A 133 -6.03 -0.53 7.99
N ILE A 134 -7.01 -0.03 7.23
CA ILE A 134 -7.77 -0.87 6.28
C ILE A 134 -6.88 -1.31 5.12
N ARG A 135 -6.01 -0.42 4.62
CA ARG A 135 -5.11 -0.72 3.50
C ARG A 135 -3.97 -1.67 3.86
N SER A 136 -3.58 -1.76 5.12
CA SER A 136 -2.62 -2.75 5.61
C SER A 136 -3.26 -4.12 5.90
N GLY A 137 -4.58 -4.24 5.73
CA GLY A 137 -5.32 -5.47 6.07
C GLY A 137 -5.43 -5.70 7.57
N GLY A 138 -5.45 -4.62 8.37
CA GLY A 138 -5.55 -4.72 9.84
C GLY A 138 -4.25 -5.16 10.52
N ARG A 139 -3.13 -5.26 9.79
CA ARG A 139 -1.80 -5.42 10.39
C ARG A 139 -1.24 -4.06 10.81
N PRO A 140 -0.64 -3.96 12.02
CA PRO A 140 0.02 -2.74 12.48
C PRO A 140 1.22 -2.37 11.60
#